data_AF-A0A654LZ52-F1
#
_entry.id   AF-A0A654LZ52-F1
#
_cell.length_a   1.000
_cell.length_b   1.000
_cell.length_c   1.000
_cell.angle_alpha   90.00
_cell.angle_beta   90.00
_cell.angle_gamma   90.00
#
_symmetry.space_group_name_H-M   'P 1'
#
loop_
_entity.id
_entity.type
_entity.pdbx_description
1 polymer ?
#
loop_
_entity_poly.entity_id
_entity_poly.type
_entity_poly.pdbx_seq_one_letter_code
_entity_poly.pdbx_strand_id
1 'polypeptide(L)'
;MSNSLSDDGMGWRVTISILTFFASIIGVIIWLFFYAEDYTIYQNVAIVVVIFLGFIAVMAATWASWGIKQSRAGKWRNSSRKDDFE
;
A
#
# COMPACT_ATOMS: atom_id res chain seq x y z
N MET A 1 -12.79 -26.83 -16.61
CA MET A 1 -12.68 -26.18 -15.29
C MET A 1 -11.48 -25.25 -15.34
N SER A 2 -11.69 -23.99 -15.72
CA SER A 2 -10.68 -22.93 -15.62
C SER A 2 -10.54 -22.54 -14.14
N ASN A 3 -9.31 -22.49 -13.63
CA ASN A 3 -9.04 -22.08 -12.25
C ASN A 3 -9.47 -20.61 -12.07
N SER A 4 -10.61 -20.38 -11.43
CA SER A 4 -11.18 -19.06 -11.09
C SER A 4 -10.45 -18.36 -9.93
N LEU A 5 -9.15 -18.60 -9.74
CA LEU A 5 -8.41 -18.20 -8.55
C LEU A 5 -7.92 -16.73 -8.55
N SER A 6 -8.52 -15.83 -9.34
CA SER A 6 -8.01 -14.44 -9.42
C SER A 6 -9.03 -13.36 -9.80
N ASP A 7 -10.34 -13.61 -9.65
CA ASP A 7 -11.36 -12.70 -10.18
C ASP A 7 -11.92 -11.66 -9.18
N ASP A 8 -11.20 -11.37 -8.08
CA ASP A 8 -11.58 -10.28 -7.19
C ASP A 8 -10.48 -9.22 -7.14
N GLY A 9 -10.73 -8.07 -7.76
CA GLY A 9 -9.83 -6.89 -7.72
C GLY A 9 -9.50 -6.37 -6.30
N MET A 10 -10.03 -7.01 -5.27
CA MET A 10 -9.74 -6.78 -3.85
C MET A 10 -8.70 -7.76 -3.28
N GLY A 11 -8.70 -9.04 -3.70
CA GLY A 11 -7.83 -10.09 -3.14
C GLY A 11 -6.34 -9.80 -3.32
N TRP A 12 -5.94 -9.36 -4.53
CA TRP A 12 -4.55 -9.01 -4.83
C TRP A 12 -4.01 -7.87 -3.95
N ARG A 13 -4.84 -6.88 -3.61
CA ARG A 13 -4.45 -5.76 -2.74
C ARG A 13 -4.23 -6.21 -1.30
N VAL A 14 -5.07 -7.13 -0.83
CA VAL A 14 -4.92 -7.75 0.50
C VAL A 14 -3.64 -8.57 0.55
N THR A 15 -3.35 -9.38 -0.48
CA THR A 15 -2.10 -10.13 -0.60
C THR A 15 -0.89 -9.22 -0.58
N ILE A 16 -0.88 -8.14 -1.37
CA ILE A 16 0.21 -7.14 -1.34
C ILE A 16 0.35 -6.55 0.07
N SER A 17 -0.74 -6.23 0.74
CA SER A 17 -0.72 -5.62 2.08
C SER A 17 -0.07 -6.53 3.11
N ILE A 18 -0.44 -7.81 3.12
CA ILE A 18 0.14 -8.83 4.00
C ILE A 18 1.63 -8.99 3.69
N LEU A 19 1.99 -9.19 2.42
CA LEU A 19 3.38 -9.38 2.00
C LEU A 19 4.25 -8.17 2.35
N THR A 20 3.76 -6.95 2.11
CA THR A 20 4.50 -5.72 2.39
C THR A 20 4.72 -5.55 3.90
N PHE A 21 3.72 -5.89 4.72
CA PHE A 21 3.84 -5.83 6.18
C PHE A 21 4.92 -6.79 6.67
N PHE A 22 4.85 -8.07 6.31
CA PHE A 22 5.86 -9.05 6.70
C PHE A 22 7.24 -8.73 6.13
N ALA A 23 7.32 -8.29 4.87
CA ALA A 23 8.58 -7.87 4.25
C ALA A 23 9.21 -6.69 5.01
N SER A 24 8.42 -5.72 5.48
CA SER A 24 8.92 -4.60 6.27
C SER A 24 9.47 -5.05 7.62
N ILE A 25 8.77 -5.95 8.33
CA ILE A 25 9.24 -6.51 9.61
C ILE A 25 10.52 -7.31 9.42
N ILE A 26 10.54 -8.21 8.44
CA ILE A 26 11.73 -9.00 8.10
C ILE A 26 12.89 -8.08 7.74
N GLY A 27 12.64 -7.02 6.96
CA GLY A 27 13.64 -6.02 6.61
C GLY A 27 14.22 -5.30 7.83
N VAL A 28 13.37 -4.90 8.79
CA VAL A 28 13.81 -4.29 10.04
C VAL A 28 14.63 -5.28 10.88
N ILE A 29 14.21 -6.54 10.99
CA ILE A 29 14.94 -7.57 11.74
C ILE A 29 16.32 -7.79 11.11
N ILE A 30 16.39 -8.00 9.79
CA ILE A 30 17.65 -8.19 9.08
C ILE A 30 18.57 -6.98 9.28
N TRP A 31 18.03 -5.77 9.17
CA TRP A 31 18.79 -4.55 9.38
C TRP A 31 19.37 -4.47 10.80
N LEU A 32 18.52 -4.60 11.82
CA LEU A 32 18.91 -4.43 13.21
C LEU A 32 19.82 -5.53 13.74
N PHE A 33 19.70 -6.77 13.25
CA PHE A 33 20.54 -7.88 13.71
C PHE A 33 21.86 -8.02 12.96
N PHE A 34 21.89 -7.76 11.66
CA PHE A 34 23.07 -8.06 10.84
C PHE A 34 23.88 -6.84 10.44
N TYR A 35 23.26 -5.66 10.35
CA TYR A 35 23.91 -4.47 9.83
C TYR A 35 24.08 -3.37 10.87
N ALA A 36 23.23 -3.32 11.90
CA ALA A 36 23.21 -2.19 12.82
C ALA A 36 24.48 -2.00 13.66
N GLU A 37 25.30 -3.04 13.86
CA GLU A 37 26.55 -2.92 14.63
C GLU A 37 27.57 -1.98 13.98
N ASP A 38 27.58 -1.88 12.65
CA ASP A 38 28.55 -1.06 11.90
C ASP A 38 28.14 0.42 11.80
N TYR A 39 26.93 0.78 12.25
CA TYR A 39 26.36 2.12 12.10
C TYR A 39 26.11 2.79 13.44
N THR A 40 26.12 4.12 13.42
CA THR A 40 25.71 4.91 14.60
C THR A 40 24.22 4.73 14.88
N ILE A 41 23.81 4.97 16.14
CA ILE A 41 22.39 4.90 16.55
C ILE A 41 21.49 5.75 15.64
N TYR A 42 21.93 6.96 15.28
CA TYR A 42 21.16 7.85 14.40
C TYR A 42 20.98 7.29 12.98
N GLN A 43 22.01 6.64 12.42
CA GLN A 43 21.95 6.01 11.10
C GLN A 43 21.01 4.80 11.12
N ASN A 44 21.04 3.99 12.17
CA ASN A 44 20.12 2.86 12.34
C ASN A 44 18.67 3.32 12.41
N VAL A 45 18.38 4.37 13.18
CA VAL A 45 17.04 4.96 13.24
C VAL A 45 16.60 5.48 11.87
N ALA A 46 17.47 6.18 11.15
CA ALA A 46 17.16 6.67 9.82
C ALA A 46 16.78 5.54 8.86
N ILE A 47 17.47 4.41 8.92
CA ILE A 47 17.23 3.29 8.00
C ILE A 47 15.95 2.54 8.36
N VAL A 48 15.65 2.38 9.64
CA VAL A 48 14.33 1.90 10.08
C VAL A 48 13.22 2.80 9.56
N VAL A 49 13.39 4.14 9.66
CA VAL A 49 12.42 5.10 9.09
C VAL A 49 12.28 4.95 7.57
N VAL A 50 13.37 4.72 6.85
CA VAL A 50 13.33 4.47 5.38
C VAL A 50 12.53 3.21 5.06
N ILE A 51 12.69 2.12 5.81
CA ILE A 51 11.90 0.90 5.62
C ILE A 51 10.40 1.17 5.84
N PHE A 52 10.06 1.93 6.89
CA PHE A 52 8.66 2.34 7.14
C PHE A 52 8.12 3.26 6.04
N LEU A 53 8.91 4.19 5.53
CA LEU A 53 8.52 5.02 4.39
C LEU A 53 8.25 4.18 3.14
N GLY A 54 9.07 3.14 2.89
CA GLY A 54 8.84 2.17 1.82
C GLY A 54 7.50 1.43 2.01
N PHE A 55 7.23 0.94 3.22
CA PHE A 55 5.96 0.30 3.57
C PHE A 55 4.76 1.22 3.30
N ILE A 56 4.80 2.46 3.78
CA ILE A 56 3.72 3.45 3.59
C ILE A 56 3.55 3.77 2.11
N ALA A 57 4.64 3.94 1.36
CA ALA A 57 4.59 4.24 -0.08
C ALA A 57 3.91 3.11 -0.86
N VAL A 58 4.25 1.85 -0.58
CA VAL A 58 3.62 0.69 -1.22
C VAL A 58 2.14 0.61 -0.86
N MET A 59 1.77 0.85 0.39
CA MET A 59 0.36 0.89 0.81
C MET A 59 -0.41 2.02 0.12
N ALA A 60 0.15 3.22 0.10
CA ALA A 60 -0.45 4.36 -0.58
C ALA A 60 -0.65 4.06 -2.08
N ALA A 61 0.37 3.53 -2.77
CA ALA A 61 0.29 3.18 -4.18
C ALA A 61 -0.77 2.09 -4.47
N THR A 62 -0.83 1.06 -3.62
CA THR A 62 -1.77 -0.06 -3.75
C THR A 62 -3.23 0.42 -3.71
N TRP A 63 -3.52 1.45 -2.90
CA TRP A 63 -4.87 1.98 -2.71
C TRP A 63 -5.18 3.27 -3.49
N ALA A 64 -4.16 4.01 -3.95
CA ALA A 64 -4.32 5.29 -4.65
C ALA A 64 -5.16 5.18 -5.93
N SER A 65 -4.92 4.13 -6.73
CA SER A 65 -5.65 3.90 -7.98
C SER A 65 -7.17 3.75 -7.75
N TRP A 66 -7.58 3.13 -6.64
CA TRP A 66 -8.97 2.98 -6.28
C TRP A 66 -9.57 4.27 -5.70
N GLY A 67 -8.84 4.95 -4.81
CA GLY A 67 -9.29 6.22 -4.22
C GLY A 67 -9.57 7.29 -5.28
N ILE A 68 -8.72 7.39 -6.31
CA ILE A 68 -8.90 8.31 -7.44
C ILE A 68 -10.09 7.91 -8.30
N LYS A 69 -10.33 6.60 -8.51
CA LYS A 69 -11.49 6.12 -9.26
C LYS A 69 -12.81 6.40 -8.53
N GLN A 70 -12.83 6.20 -7.21
CA GLN A 70 -14.01 6.44 -6.38
C GLN A 70 -14.37 7.94 -6.29
N SER A 71 -13.36 8.81 -6.20
CA SER A 71 -13.59 10.26 -6.19
C SER A 71 -14.14 10.77 -7.53
N ARG A 72 -13.67 10.22 -8.65
CA ARG A 72 -14.21 10.52 -9.99
C ARG A 72 -15.63 9.99 -10.16
N ALA A 73 -15.91 8.74 -9.76
CA ALA A 73 -17.25 8.16 -9.82
C ALA A 73 -18.28 8.94 -8.98
N GLY A 74 -17.89 9.44 -7.82
CA GLY A 74 -18.73 10.30 -6.99
C GLY A 74 -19.11 11.62 -7.67
N LYS A 75 -18.19 12.22 -8.43
CA LYS A 75 -18.43 13.48 -9.16
C LYS A 75 -19.45 13.28 -10.30
N TRP A 76 -19.29 12.25 -11.13
CA TRP A 76 -20.20 11.95 -12.24
C TRP A 76 -21.62 11.62 -11.77
N ARG A 77 -21.76 10.87 -10.66
CA ARG A 77 -23.08 10.55 -10.09
C ARG A 77 -23.83 11.78 -9.57
N ASN A 78 -23.12 12.86 -9.23
CA ASN A 78 -23.75 14.08 -8.73
C ASN A 78 -24.16 15.05 -9.85
N SER A 79 -23.49 15.03 -11.01
CA SER A 79 -23.91 15.81 -12.18
C SER A 79 -25.16 15.21 -12.81
N SER A 80 -25.21 13.89 -13.00
CA SER A 80 -26.38 13.22 -13.60
C SER A 80 -27.64 13.28 -12.74
N ARG A 81 -27.52 13.61 -11.45
CA ARG A 81 -28.64 13.85 -10.53
C ARG A 81 -29.06 15.33 -10.46
N LYS A 82 -28.57 16.17 -11.36
CA LYS A 82 -29.05 17.55 -11.49
C LYS A 82 -29.81 17.69 -12.80
N ASP A 83 -29.31 17.03 -13.84
CA ASP A 83 -29.89 16.98 -15.18
C ASP A 83 -31.27 16.27 -15.24
N ASP A 84 -31.65 15.52 -14.21
CA ASP A 84 -32.94 14.82 -14.06
C ASP A 84 -34.03 15.65 -13.35
N PHE A 85 -33.67 16.79 -12.75
CA PHE A 85 -34.57 17.69 -12.04
C PHE A 85 -34.76 19.07 -12.72
N GLU A 86 -34.06 19.32 -13.83
CA GLU A 86 -34.20 20.50 -14.70
C GLU A 86 -35.01 20.17 -15.97
#